data_AF-A0A382B3X1-F1
#
_entry.id   AF-A0A382B3X1-F1
#
_cell.length_a   1.000
_cell.length_b   1.000
_cell.length_c   1.000
_cell.angle_alpha   90.00
_cell.angle_beta   90.00
_cell.angle_gamma   90.00
#
_symmetry.space_group_name_H-M   'P 1'
#
loop_
_entity.id
_entity.type
_entity.pdbx_description
1 polymer ?
#
loop_
_entity_poly.entity_id
_entity_poly.type
_entity_poly.pdbx_seq_one_letter_code
_entity_poly.pdbx_strand_id
1 'polypeptide(L)'
;EKINPSDIFMVFTNDTNIIAQSFPILFMIIQGIVVVIFSLIYIAVLSRPAFFVSLCSISIGMVFYLKQAKDIDIALQASTKFQGKVFDMISDIIHGFKELKINQNKNDELYKDLVSNSEKVKDIKANAILPIVRVSLFANIFFYMLIAIVVFVLPNLISEFSDNLPKLTAALLFIVPPLTNVGGSIPVFANSNNAIDKVYSLEKKLDKIQE
;
A
#
# COMPACT_ATOMS: atom_id res chain seq x y z
N GLU A 1 32.97 13.69 9.21
CA GLU A 1 32.54 12.95 8.00
C GLU A 1 32.02 13.97 6.99
N LYS A 2 32.51 13.99 5.74
CA LYS A 2 32.00 14.94 4.74
C LYS A 2 30.73 14.37 4.11
N ILE A 3 29.62 15.09 4.18
CA ILE A 3 28.37 14.71 3.50
C ILE A 3 28.64 14.71 1.99
N ASN A 4 28.28 13.62 1.31
CA ASN A 4 28.45 13.51 -0.13
C ASN A 4 27.36 14.36 -0.84
N PRO A 5 27.73 15.26 -1.77
CA PRO A 5 26.75 16.04 -2.54
C PRO A 5 25.68 15.19 -3.25
N SER A 6 25.99 13.94 -3.61
CA SER A 6 25.00 13.03 -4.21
C SER A 6 23.88 12.65 -3.24
N ASP A 7 24.17 12.55 -1.94
CA ASP A 7 23.18 12.18 -0.93
C ASP A 7 22.18 13.33 -0.74
N ILE A 8 22.68 14.57 -0.75
CA ILE A 8 21.83 15.77 -0.73
C ILE A 8 20.93 15.80 -1.96
N PHE A 9 21.50 15.57 -3.15
CA PHE A 9 20.73 15.58 -4.40
C PHE A 9 19.68 14.46 -4.44
N MET A 10 20.00 13.24 -3.97
CA MET A 10 19.04 12.14 -3.91
C MET A 10 17.87 12.44 -2.96
N VAL A 11 18.13 13.01 -1.78
CA VAL A 11 17.07 13.39 -0.83
C VAL A 11 16.18 14.51 -1.41
N PHE A 12 16.79 15.53 -2.00
CA PHE A 12 16.05 16.65 -2.60
C PHE A 12 15.19 16.24 -3.80
N THR A 13 15.67 15.31 -4.64
CA THR A 13 15.01 15.01 -5.91
C THR A 13 14.12 13.79 -5.82
N ASN A 14 14.65 12.67 -5.31
CA ASN A 14 13.95 11.39 -5.30
C ASN A 14 13.03 11.24 -4.08
N ASP A 15 13.55 11.47 -2.88
CA ASP A 15 12.78 11.26 -1.65
C ASP A 15 11.65 12.31 -1.53
N THR A 16 11.89 13.57 -1.90
CA THR A 16 10.84 14.60 -1.98
C THR A 16 9.73 14.23 -2.98
N ASN A 17 10.08 13.60 -4.11
CA ASN A 17 9.09 13.15 -5.09
C ASN A 17 8.27 11.96 -4.56
N ILE A 18 8.89 11.02 -3.85
CA ILE A 18 8.18 9.92 -3.18
C ILE A 18 7.16 10.47 -2.16
N ILE A 19 7.55 11.47 -1.38
CA ILE A 19 6.65 12.14 -0.43
C ILE A 19 5.51 12.83 -1.18
N ALA A 20 5.82 13.59 -2.24
CA ALA A 20 4.82 14.28 -3.05
C ALA A 20 3.77 13.33 -3.65
N GLN A 21 4.20 12.15 -4.11
CA GLN A 21 3.31 11.12 -4.68
C GLN A 21 2.39 10.46 -3.64
N SER A 22 2.67 10.61 -2.34
CA SER A 22 1.79 10.09 -1.30
C SER A 22 0.55 10.97 -1.04
N PHE A 23 0.59 12.26 -1.40
CA PHE A 23 -0.51 13.19 -1.16
C PHE A 23 -1.81 12.81 -1.87
N PRO A 24 -1.84 12.49 -3.19
CA PRO A 24 -3.07 12.07 -3.85
C PRO A 24 -3.76 10.88 -3.17
N ILE A 25 -2.96 9.95 -2.64
CA ILE A 25 -3.48 8.77 -1.93
C ILE A 25 -4.03 9.15 -0.55
N LEU A 26 -3.38 10.05 0.17
CA LEU A 26 -3.92 10.61 1.41
C LEU A 26 -5.29 11.26 1.17
N PHE A 27 -5.41 12.11 0.14
CA PHE A 27 -6.67 12.75 -0.23
C PHE A 27 -7.74 11.73 -0.62
N MET A 28 -7.37 10.69 -1.37
CA MET A 28 -8.27 9.61 -1.75
C MET A 28 -8.83 8.87 -0.51
N ILE A 29 -8.02 8.64 0.52
CA ILE A 29 -8.46 7.99 1.76
C ILE A 29 -9.40 8.92 2.54
N ILE A 30 -9.04 10.19 2.70
CA ILE A 30 -9.87 11.17 3.40
C ILE A 30 -11.22 11.29 2.71
N GLN A 31 -11.23 11.44 1.38
CA GLN A 31 -12.45 11.43 0.58
C GLN A 31 -13.24 10.14 0.79
N GLY A 32 -12.57 8.99 0.80
CA GLY A 32 -13.21 7.70 1.04
C GLY A 32 -13.89 7.60 2.40
N ILE A 33 -13.23 8.07 3.46
CA ILE A 33 -13.80 8.13 4.81
C ILE A 33 -15.06 9.00 4.82
N VAL A 34 -15.01 10.17 4.18
CA VAL A 34 -16.17 11.06 4.04
C VAL A 34 -17.32 10.34 3.32
N VAL A 35 -17.06 9.70 2.18
CA VAL A 35 -18.07 8.94 1.43
C VAL A 35 -18.70 7.84 2.29
N VAL A 36 -17.89 7.06 3.02
CA VAL A 36 -18.39 5.99 3.90
C VAL A 36 -19.28 6.54 5.01
N ILE A 37 -18.86 7.62 5.68
CA ILE A 37 -19.62 8.24 6.78
C ILE A 37 -20.98 8.75 6.26
N PHE A 38 -20.98 9.53 5.18
CA PHE A 38 -22.22 10.09 4.64
C PHE A 38 -23.14 9.02 4.06
N SER A 39 -22.59 7.99 3.40
CA SER A 39 -23.40 6.86 2.93
C SER A 39 -24.00 6.05 4.09
N LEU A 40 -23.29 5.86 5.20
CA LEU A 40 -23.85 5.21 6.39
C LEU A 40 -24.96 6.04 7.04
N ILE A 41 -24.79 7.36 7.15
CA ILE A 41 -25.85 8.28 7.63
C ILE A 41 -27.06 8.19 6.71
N TYR A 42 -26.84 8.23 5.40
CA TYR A 42 -27.91 8.10 4.41
C TYR A 42 -28.64 6.76 4.54
N ILE A 43 -27.93 5.63 4.60
CA ILE A 43 -28.52 4.30 4.82
C ILE A 43 -29.32 4.26 6.14
N ALA A 44 -28.83 4.88 7.21
CA ALA A 44 -29.53 4.93 8.50
C ALA A 44 -30.89 5.64 8.42
N VAL A 45 -31.00 6.67 7.59
CA VAL A 45 -32.26 7.39 7.33
C VAL A 45 -33.24 6.52 6.52
N LEU A 46 -32.74 5.74 5.56
CA LEU A 46 -33.58 4.89 4.71
C LEU A 46 -34.02 3.59 5.41
N SER A 47 -33.11 2.94 6.15
CA SER A 47 -33.36 1.63 6.75
C SER A 47 -32.39 1.36 7.91
N ARG A 48 -32.92 1.35 9.14
CA ARG A 48 -32.16 0.96 10.34
C ARG A 48 -31.56 -0.46 10.24
N PRO A 49 -32.29 -1.48 9.75
CA PRO A 49 -31.72 -2.82 9.56
C PRO A 49 -30.54 -2.83 8.58
N ALA A 50 -30.65 -2.16 7.43
CA ALA A 50 -29.56 -2.08 6.47
C ALA A 50 -28.34 -1.37 7.04
N PHE A 51 -28.55 -0.35 7.88
CA PHE A 51 -27.47 0.36 8.58
C PHE A 51 -26.69 -0.57 9.50
N PHE A 52 -27.35 -1.33 10.38
CA PHE A 52 -26.65 -2.24 11.30
C PHE A 52 -25.90 -3.34 10.56
N VAL A 53 -26.49 -3.92 9.52
CA VAL A 53 -25.82 -4.92 8.68
C VAL A 53 -24.57 -4.33 8.02
N SER A 54 -24.69 -3.13 7.45
CA SER A 54 -23.57 -2.43 6.81
C SER A 54 -22.47 -2.09 7.81
N LEU A 55 -22.84 -1.52 8.97
CA LEU A 55 -21.90 -1.14 10.01
C LEU A 55 -21.14 -2.35 10.56
N CYS A 56 -21.85 -3.44 10.85
CA CYS A 56 -21.24 -4.69 11.33
C CYS A 56 -20.25 -5.23 10.30
N SER A 57 -20.62 -5.29 9.03
CA SER A 57 -19.75 -5.82 7.99
C SER A 57 -18.54 -4.94 7.71
N ILE A 58 -18.69 -3.62 7.71
CA ILE A 58 -17.54 -2.70 7.62
C ILE A 58 -16.60 -2.91 8.81
N SER A 59 -17.14 -3.05 10.02
CA SER A 59 -16.35 -3.30 11.23
C SER A 59 -15.59 -4.63 11.15
N ILE A 60 -16.25 -5.70 10.71
CA ILE A 60 -15.64 -7.02 10.50
C ILE A 60 -14.53 -6.95 9.45
N GLY A 61 -14.80 -6.31 8.32
CA GLY A 61 -13.82 -6.09 7.25
C GLY A 61 -12.60 -5.31 7.76
N MET A 62 -12.83 -4.26 8.56
CA MET A 62 -11.77 -3.45 9.16
C MET A 62 -10.89 -4.27 10.12
N VAL A 63 -11.49 -5.10 10.98
CA VAL A 63 -10.73 -5.99 11.88
C VAL A 63 -9.90 -7.00 11.07
N PHE A 64 -10.46 -7.58 10.02
CA PHE A 64 -9.75 -8.51 9.15
C PHE A 64 -8.58 -7.86 8.41
N TYR A 65 -8.76 -6.61 7.98
CA TYR A 65 -7.70 -5.79 7.40
C TYR A 65 -6.58 -5.50 8.41
N LEU A 66 -6.91 -5.00 9.61
CA LEU A 66 -5.94 -4.67 10.64
C LEU A 66 -5.08 -5.87 11.06
N LYS A 67 -5.68 -7.07 11.11
CA LYS A 67 -4.95 -8.31 11.41
C LYS A 67 -3.90 -8.66 10.37
N GLN A 68 -4.15 -8.38 9.09
CA GLN A 68 -3.22 -8.71 8.00
C GLN A 68 -2.26 -7.57 7.64
N ALA A 69 -2.56 -6.34 8.05
CA ALA A 69 -1.73 -5.17 7.75
C ALA A 69 -0.26 -5.35 8.17
N LYS A 70 -0.03 -5.97 9.34
CA LYS A 70 1.33 -6.24 9.84
C LYS A 70 2.08 -7.25 8.97
N ASP A 71 1.42 -8.33 8.55
CA ASP A 71 2.06 -9.36 7.74
C ASP A 71 2.39 -8.84 6.33
N ILE A 72 1.50 -8.00 5.78
CA ILE A 72 1.73 -7.28 4.53
C ILE A 72 2.96 -6.37 4.65
N ASP A 73 3.04 -5.57 5.71
CA ASP A 73 4.15 -4.66 5.95
C ASP A 73 5.49 -5.42 6.07
N ILE A 74 5.52 -6.50 6.86
CA ILE A 74 6.71 -7.35 7.00
C ILE A 74 7.15 -7.92 5.65
N ALA A 75 6.22 -8.44 4.85
CA ALA A 75 6.52 -9.01 3.54
C ALA A 75 7.09 -7.96 2.57
N LEU A 76 6.52 -6.75 2.57
CA LEU A 76 7.00 -5.62 1.78
C LEU A 76 8.39 -5.15 2.22
N GLN A 77 8.63 -5.01 3.52
CA GLN A 77 9.93 -4.60 4.06
C GLN A 77 11.03 -5.62 3.73
N ALA A 78 10.74 -6.92 3.87
CA ALA A 78 11.67 -7.98 3.51
C ALA A 78 12.05 -7.88 2.02
N SER A 79 11.05 -7.70 1.15
CA SER A 79 11.24 -7.52 -0.29
C SER A 79 12.14 -6.32 -0.64
N THR A 80 11.89 -5.17 0.00
CA THR A 80 12.72 -3.97 -0.16
C THR A 80 14.17 -4.21 0.28
N LYS A 81 14.39 -4.94 1.38
CA LYS A 81 15.74 -5.28 1.87
C LYS A 81 16.52 -6.15 0.89
N PHE A 82 15.87 -7.14 0.26
CA PHE A 82 16.52 -7.97 -0.77
C PHE A 82 16.80 -7.19 -2.05
N GLN A 83 15.92 -6.25 -2.42
CA GLN A 83 16.18 -5.34 -3.54
C GLN A 83 17.42 -4.47 -3.28
N GLY A 84 17.63 -4.02 -2.04
CA GLY A 84 18.85 -3.28 -1.64
C GLY A 84 20.14 -4.02 -1.99
N LYS A 85 20.21 -5.34 -1.74
CA LYS A 85 21.40 -6.14 -2.07
C LYS A 85 21.74 -6.15 -3.56
N VAL A 86 20.73 -6.19 -4.44
CA VAL A 86 20.96 -6.12 -5.89
C VAL A 86 21.47 -4.73 -6.28
N PHE A 87 20.98 -3.69 -5.63
CA PHE A 87 21.46 -2.32 -5.85
C PHE A 87 22.91 -2.16 -5.38
N ASP A 88 23.28 -2.75 -4.25
CA ASP A 88 24.67 -2.78 -3.76
C ASP A 88 25.59 -3.48 -4.78
N MET A 89 25.17 -4.62 -5.34
CA MET A 89 25.93 -5.30 -6.40
C MET A 89 26.10 -4.44 -7.67
N ILE A 90 25.08 -3.68 -8.06
CA ILE A 90 25.19 -2.73 -9.18
C ILE A 90 26.18 -1.62 -8.85
N SER A 91 26.14 -1.10 -7.62
CA SER A 91 27.10 -0.11 -7.13
C SER A 91 28.54 -0.65 -7.18
N ASP A 92 28.75 -1.89 -6.74
CA ASP A 92 30.05 -2.56 -6.79
C ASP A 92 30.55 -2.72 -8.23
N ILE A 93 29.67 -3.00 -9.20
CA ILE A 93 30.02 -3.03 -10.63
C ILE A 93 30.48 -1.65 -11.12
N ILE A 94 29.76 -0.59 -10.76
CA ILE A 94 30.06 0.76 -11.20
C ILE A 94 31.41 1.22 -10.63
N HIS A 95 31.65 1.01 -9.34
CA HIS A 95 32.89 1.42 -8.67
C HIS A 95 34.07 0.50 -9.00
N GLY A 96 33.82 -0.79 -9.20
CA GLY A 96 34.81 -1.82 -9.54
C GLY A 96 35.04 -2.02 -11.03
N PHE A 97 34.44 -1.21 -11.90
CA PHE A 97 34.43 -1.43 -13.36
C PHE A 97 35.81 -1.68 -13.97
N LYS A 98 36.84 -0.97 -13.51
CA LYS A 98 38.23 -1.14 -14.00
C LYS A 98 38.80 -2.52 -13.65
N GLU A 99 38.55 -3.03 -12.44
CA GLU A 99 38.98 -4.37 -12.06
C GLU A 99 38.22 -5.45 -12.83
N LEU A 100 36.91 -5.29 -13.00
CA LEU A 100 36.06 -6.23 -13.74
C LEU A 100 36.43 -6.28 -15.23
N LYS A 101 36.94 -5.18 -15.79
CA LYS A 101 37.47 -5.17 -17.16
C LYS A 101 38.80 -5.92 -17.30
N ILE A 102 39.61 -5.98 -16.25
CA ILE A 102 40.93 -6.63 -16.26
C ILE A 102 40.82 -8.12 -15.90
N ASN A 103 39.91 -8.48 -15.00
CA ASN A 103 39.72 -9.85 -14.52
C ASN A 103 38.36 -10.40 -14.98
N GLN A 104 38.38 -11.12 -16.11
CA GLN A 104 37.18 -11.72 -16.71
C GLN A 104 36.49 -12.72 -15.76
N ASN A 105 37.25 -13.53 -15.01
CA ASN A 105 36.68 -14.51 -14.08
C ASN A 105 35.87 -13.82 -12.97
N LYS A 106 36.39 -12.71 -12.42
CA LYS A 106 35.70 -11.91 -11.40
C LYS A 106 34.42 -11.27 -11.96
N ASN A 107 34.45 -10.84 -13.23
CA ASN A 107 33.27 -10.30 -13.92
C ASN A 107 32.19 -11.37 -14.09
N ASP A 108 32.55 -12.54 -14.61
CA ASP A 108 31.60 -13.62 -14.87
C ASP A 108 30.95 -14.15 -13.57
N GLU A 109 31.73 -14.25 -12.47
CA GLU A 109 31.23 -14.61 -11.13
C GLU A 109 30.22 -13.58 -10.61
N LEU A 110 30.58 -12.30 -10.66
CA LEU A 110 29.74 -11.22 -10.15
C LEU A 110 28.47 -11.04 -10.99
N TYR A 111 28.56 -11.23 -12.31
CA TYR A 111 27.40 -11.25 -13.21
C TYR A 111 26.45 -12.41 -12.88
N LYS A 112 26.99 -13.62 -12.65
CA LYS A 112 26.18 -14.78 -12.27
C LYS A 112 25.46 -14.56 -10.94
N ASP A 113 26.15 -13.97 -9.97
CA ASP A 113 25.55 -13.62 -8.68
C ASP A 113 24.48 -12.53 -8.81
N LEU A 114 24.71 -11.52 -9.65
CA LEU A 114 23.73 -10.47 -9.93
C LEU A 114 22.46 -11.07 -10.56
N VAL A 115 22.59 -11.93 -11.57
CA VAL A 115 21.45 -12.60 -12.21
C VAL A 115 20.69 -13.45 -11.19
N SER A 116 21.39 -14.30 -10.43
CA SER A 116 20.76 -15.16 -9.43
C SER A 116 20.03 -14.37 -8.34
N ASN A 117 20.62 -13.27 -7.84
CA ASN A 117 19.97 -12.44 -6.83
C ASN A 117 18.82 -11.62 -7.42
N SER A 118 18.91 -11.19 -8.67
CA SER A 118 17.81 -10.50 -9.36
C SER A 118 16.59 -11.41 -9.54
N GLU A 119 16.79 -12.68 -9.90
CA GLU A 119 15.72 -13.68 -9.97
C GLU A 119 15.08 -13.91 -8.59
N LYS A 120 15.89 -14.07 -7.54
CA LYS A 120 15.38 -14.19 -6.17
C LYS A 120 14.58 -12.97 -5.75
N VAL A 121 15.04 -11.75 -6.05
CA VAL A 121 14.30 -10.52 -5.75
C VAL A 121 12.97 -10.46 -6.49
N LYS A 122 12.93 -10.88 -7.76
CA LYS A 122 11.68 -10.98 -8.53
C LYS A 122 10.68 -11.89 -7.83
N ASP A 123 11.10 -13.08 -7.41
CA ASP A 123 10.22 -14.05 -6.75
C ASP A 123 9.77 -13.55 -5.36
N ILE A 124 10.67 -12.95 -4.59
CA ILE A 124 10.33 -12.37 -3.29
C ILE A 124 9.32 -11.22 -3.45
N LYS A 125 9.51 -10.35 -4.45
CA LYS A 125 8.55 -9.27 -4.77
C LYS A 125 7.19 -9.81 -5.19
N ALA A 126 7.17 -10.82 -6.06
CA ALA A 126 5.94 -11.47 -6.49
C ALA A 126 5.19 -12.07 -5.30
N ASN A 127 5.89 -12.74 -4.39
CA ASN A 127 5.28 -13.30 -3.19
C ASN A 127 4.84 -12.24 -2.18
N ALA A 128 5.56 -11.13 -2.06
CA ALA A 128 5.23 -10.04 -1.14
C ALA A 128 3.93 -9.31 -1.51
N ILE A 129 3.54 -9.31 -2.79
CA ILE A 129 2.27 -8.68 -3.23
C ILE A 129 1.06 -9.61 -3.11
N LEU A 130 1.25 -10.94 -3.05
CA LEU A 130 0.15 -11.91 -2.96
C LEU A 130 -0.77 -11.68 -1.74
N PRO A 131 -0.27 -11.39 -0.52
CA PRO A 131 -1.13 -11.07 0.62
C PRO A 131 -2.02 -9.86 0.35
N ILE A 132 -1.50 -8.79 -0.26
CA ILE A 132 -2.27 -7.59 -0.60
C ILE A 132 -3.40 -7.95 -1.56
N VAL A 133 -3.08 -8.69 -2.63
CA VAL A 133 -4.08 -9.13 -3.62
C VAL A 133 -5.16 -9.99 -2.95
N ARG A 134 -4.78 -10.90 -2.06
CA ARG A 134 -5.73 -11.77 -1.35
C ARG A 134 -6.67 -10.97 -0.46
N VAL A 135 -6.16 -10.01 0.33
CA VAL A 135 -6.99 -9.14 1.17
C VAL A 135 -7.95 -8.31 0.32
N SER A 136 -7.46 -7.72 -0.78
CA SER A 136 -8.29 -6.92 -1.68
C SER A 136 -9.38 -7.74 -2.37
N LEU A 137 -9.08 -8.96 -2.83
CA LEU A 137 -10.07 -9.87 -3.41
C LEU A 137 -11.11 -10.30 -2.38
N PHE A 138 -10.66 -10.68 -1.17
CA PHE A 138 -11.57 -11.02 -0.08
C PHE A 138 -12.50 -9.86 0.25
N ALA A 139 -11.98 -8.63 0.38
CA ALA A 139 -12.78 -7.45 0.65
C ALA A 139 -13.82 -7.20 -0.46
N ASN A 140 -13.42 -7.29 -1.73
CA ASN A 140 -14.35 -7.15 -2.85
C ASN A 140 -15.48 -8.19 -2.78
N ILE A 141 -15.14 -9.47 -2.67
CA ILE A 141 -16.12 -10.56 -2.60
C ILE A 141 -17.04 -10.36 -1.39
N PHE A 142 -16.48 -10.02 -0.23
CA PHE A 142 -17.23 -9.81 1.01
C PHE A 142 -18.23 -8.65 0.90
N PHE A 143 -17.82 -7.48 0.40
CA PHE A 143 -18.72 -6.33 0.28
C PHE A 143 -19.75 -6.49 -0.84
N TYR A 144 -19.41 -7.14 -1.96
CA TYR A 144 -20.41 -7.47 -2.97
C TYR A 144 -21.39 -8.56 -2.52
N MET A 145 -20.94 -9.53 -1.72
CA MET A 145 -21.82 -10.49 -1.07
C MET A 145 -22.77 -9.80 -0.07
N LEU A 146 -22.28 -8.80 0.68
CA LEU A 146 -23.15 -7.97 1.52
C LEU A 146 -24.22 -7.26 0.69
N ILE A 147 -23.84 -6.65 -0.44
CA ILE A 147 -24.81 -6.00 -1.33
C ILE A 147 -25.85 -7.02 -1.78
N ALA A 148 -25.44 -8.21 -2.21
CA ALA A 148 -26.36 -9.27 -2.61
C ALA A 148 -27.32 -9.65 -1.46
N ILE A 149 -26.82 -9.81 -0.23
CA ILE A 149 -27.68 -10.10 0.94
C ILE A 149 -28.68 -8.97 1.18
N VAL A 150 -28.22 -7.72 1.17
CA VAL A 150 -29.10 -6.57 1.40
C VAL A 150 -30.14 -6.41 0.29
N VAL A 151 -29.77 -6.68 -0.97
CA VAL A 151 -30.64 -6.50 -2.13
C VAL A 151 -31.63 -7.65 -2.32
N PHE A 152 -31.22 -8.90 -2.04
CA PHE A 152 -32.04 -10.09 -2.30
C PHE A 152 -32.71 -10.67 -1.06
N VAL A 153 -32.12 -10.54 0.13
CA VAL A 153 -32.64 -11.16 1.36
C VAL A 153 -33.49 -10.17 2.15
N LEU A 154 -33.01 -8.93 2.32
CA LEU A 154 -33.66 -7.96 3.19
C LEU A 154 -35.09 -7.55 2.73
N PRO A 155 -35.40 -7.41 1.43
CA PRO A 155 -36.78 -7.13 0.99
C PRO A 155 -37.77 -8.25 1.29
N ASN A 156 -37.31 -9.51 1.31
CA ASN A 156 -38.16 -10.66 1.64
C ASN A 156 -38.50 -10.72 3.14
N LEU A 157 -37.71 -10.05 3.99
CA LEU A 157 -37.92 -10.01 5.43
C LEU A 157 -38.71 -8.77 5.89
N ILE A 158 -38.66 -7.68 5.11
CA ILE A 158 -39.22 -6.38 5.50
C ILE A 158 -39.93 -5.75 4.30
N SER A 159 -41.26 -5.64 4.37
CA SER A 159 -42.09 -5.13 3.27
C SER A 159 -41.87 -3.64 2.94
N GLU A 160 -41.43 -2.83 3.92
CA GLU A 160 -41.09 -1.40 3.75
C GLU A 160 -39.81 -1.17 2.92
N PHE A 161 -39.11 -2.23 2.50
CA PHE A 161 -37.81 -2.14 1.85
C PHE A 161 -37.88 -1.87 0.33
N SER A 162 -39.00 -2.20 -0.32
CA SER A 162 -39.11 -2.20 -1.79
C SER A 162 -38.93 -0.80 -2.41
N ASP A 163 -39.53 0.23 -1.81
CA ASP A 163 -39.50 1.61 -2.34
C ASP A 163 -38.12 2.27 -2.23
N ASN A 164 -37.31 1.82 -1.27
CA ASN A 164 -35.98 2.37 -0.99
C ASN A 164 -34.85 1.52 -1.58
N LEU A 165 -35.16 0.39 -2.19
CA LEU A 165 -34.18 -0.58 -2.68
C LEU A 165 -33.16 0.01 -3.67
N PRO A 166 -33.55 0.79 -4.71
CA PRO A 166 -32.57 1.38 -5.63
C PRO A 166 -31.65 2.39 -4.93
N LYS A 167 -32.18 3.18 -3.99
CA LYS A 167 -31.44 4.19 -3.24
C LYS A 167 -30.42 3.55 -2.31
N LEU A 168 -30.80 2.49 -1.61
CA LEU A 168 -29.92 1.71 -0.73
C LEU A 168 -28.83 0.99 -1.53
N THR A 169 -29.19 0.39 -2.65
CA THR A 169 -28.23 -0.29 -3.53
C THR A 169 -27.16 0.67 -4.03
N ALA A 170 -27.58 1.85 -4.50
CA ALA A 170 -26.64 2.90 -4.91
C ALA A 170 -25.72 3.31 -3.75
N ALA A 171 -26.28 3.57 -2.56
CA ALA A 171 -25.49 3.96 -1.39
C ALA A 171 -24.44 2.93 -1.01
N LEU A 172 -24.78 1.64 -1.05
CA LEU A 172 -23.85 0.54 -0.79
C LEU A 172 -22.76 0.43 -1.87
N LEU A 173 -23.10 0.61 -3.15
CA LEU A 173 -22.13 0.61 -4.24
C LEU A 173 -21.09 1.73 -4.09
N PHE A 174 -21.48 2.90 -3.56
CA PHE A 174 -20.54 3.99 -3.27
C PHE A 174 -19.61 3.70 -2.08
N ILE A 175 -20.00 2.82 -1.16
CA ILE A 175 -19.17 2.40 -0.02
C ILE A 175 -18.05 1.44 -0.44
N VAL A 176 -18.24 0.65 -1.51
CA VAL A 176 -17.27 -0.41 -1.88
C VAL A 176 -15.89 0.15 -2.26
N PRO A 177 -15.74 1.11 -3.19
CA PRO A 177 -14.42 1.58 -3.63
C PRO A 177 -13.50 2.07 -2.49
N PRO A 178 -13.96 2.94 -1.56
CA PRO A 178 -13.07 3.40 -0.49
C PRO A 178 -12.65 2.29 0.47
N LEU A 179 -13.44 1.22 0.61
CA LEU A 179 -13.08 0.07 1.47
C LEU A 179 -12.10 -0.89 0.79
N THR A 180 -12.17 -1.05 -0.53
CA THR A 180 -11.30 -1.98 -1.26
C THR A 180 -9.94 -1.36 -1.64
N ASN A 181 -9.87 -0.03 -1.76
CA ASN A 181 -8.64 0.66 -2.17
C ASN A 181 -7.61 0.87 -1.05
N VAL A 182 -8.00 0.70 0.22
CA VAL A 182 -7.10 0.93 1.39
C VAL A 182 -5.85 0.05 1.35
N GLY A 183 -5.94 -1.17 0.81
CA GLY A 183 -4.81 -2.09 0.69
C GLY A 183 -3.67 -1.55 -0.19
N GLY A 184 -4.01 -0.80 -1.24
CA GLY A 184 -3.01 -0.22 -2.16
C GLY A 184 -2.25 0.96 -1.56
N SER A 185 -2.73 1.55 -0.46
CA SER A 185 -2.12 2.73 0.16
C SER A 185 -0.97 2.39 1.10
N ILE A 186 -0.95 1.18 1.66
CA ILE A 186 0.08 0.72 2.60
C ILE A 186 1.50 0.91 2.04
N PRO A 187 1.87 0.36 0.86
CA PRO A 187 3.24 0.49 0.35
C PRO A 187 3.62 1.96 0.09
N VAL A 188 2.66 2.80 -0.29
CA VAL A 188 2.93 4.21 -0.56
C VAL A 188 3.25 4.97 0.73
N PHE A 189 2.49 4.75 1.81
CA PHE A 189 2.83 5.36 3.10
C PHE A 189 4.10 4.79 3.71
N ALA A 190 4.35 3.49 3.58
CA ALA A 190 5.59 2.89 4.05
C ALA A 190 6.82 3.50 3.33
N ASN A 191 6.74 3.67 2.01
CA ASN A 191 7.81 4.32 1.24
C ASN A 191 7.95 5.82 1.57
N SER A 192 6.83 6.52 1.77
CA SER A 192 6.83 7.94 2.16
C SER A 192 7.47 8.14 3.55
N ASN A 193 7.12 7.32 4.54
CA ASN A 193 7.75 7.36 5.87
C ASN A 193 9.26 7.12 5.79
N ASN A 194 9.70 6.11 5.03
CA ASN A 194 11.13 5.87 4.84
C ASN A 194 11.84 7.05 4.16
N ALA A 195 11.20 7.73 3.21
CA ALA A 195 11.73 8.93 2.56
C ALA A 195 11.84 10.11 3.55
N ILE A 196 10.82 10.30 4.40
CA ILE A 196 10.80 11.32 5.46
C ILE A 196 11.95 11.07 6.46
N ASP A 197 12.15 9.82 6.89
CA ASP A 197 13.24 9.47 7.81
C ASP A 197 14.61 9.80 7.22
N LYS A 198 14.81 9.57 5.92
CA LYS A 198 16.04 9.95 5.22
C LYS A 198 16.25 11.46 5.22
N VAL A 199 15.20 12.25 4.94
CA VAL A 199 15.25 13.72 4.98
C VAL A 199 15.69 14.21 6.37
N TYR A 200 15.04 13.75 7.44
CA TYR A 200 15.40 14.13 8.81
C TYR A 200 16.81 13.65 9.21
N SER A 201 17.24 12.49 8.71
CA SER A 201 18.60 12.00 8.97
C SER A 201 19.66 12.89 8.31
N LEU A 202 19.37 13.44 7.13
CA LEU A 202 20.27 14.37 6.42
C LEU A 202 20.32 15.72 7.13
N GLU A 203 19.15 16.25 7.53
CA GLU A 203 19.05 17.49 8.31
C GLU A 203 19.92 17.42 9.58
N LYS A 204 19.75 16.37 10.39
CA LYS A 204 20.57 16.14 11.59
C LYS A 204 22.07 16.04 11.32
N LYS A 205 22.48 15.55 10.14
CA LYS A 205 23.90 15.49 9.76
C LYS A 205 24.43 16.87 9.37
N LEU A 206 23.61 17.70 8.73
CA LEU A 206 23.96 19.06 8.33
C LEU A 206 24.09 19.98 9.55
N ASP A 207 23.15 19.91 10.49
CA ASP A 207 23.18 20.72 11.73
C ASP A 207 24.47 20.48 12.52
N LYS A 208 24.89 19.21 12.64
CA LYS A 208 26.16 18.82 13.29
C LYS A 208 27.43 19.31 12.61
N ILE A 209 27.35 19.77 11.36
CA ILE A 209 28.49 20.34 10.63
C ILE A 209 28.48 21.88 10.73
N GLN A 210 27.33 22.47 11.07
CA GLN A 210 27.22 23.91 11.33
C GLN A 210 27.62 24.30 12.76
N GLU A 211 27.53 23.40 13.73
CA GLU A 211 28.18 23.50 15.05
C GLU A 211 29.70 23.23 14.98
#